data_AF-A0A960JQQ3-F1
#
_entry.id   AF-A0A960JQQ3-F1
#
_cell.length_a   1.000
_cell.length_b   1.000
_cell.length_c   1.000
_cell.angle_alpha   90.00
_cell.angle_beta   90.00
_cell.angle_gamma   90.00
#
_symmetry.space_group_name_H-M   'P 1'
#
loop_
_entity.id
_entity.type
_entity.pdbx_description
1 polymer ?
#
loop_
_entity_poly.entity_id
_entity_poly.type
_entity_poly.pdbx_seq_one_letter_code
_entity_poly.pdbx_strand_id
1 'polypeptide(L)'
;MRLGMTIPFDNVPLGEQRDRFLELEDAGYTDLWSAEAMGADAFTPLALASVWTPSMRLGTAIVPAFTRGPALLAQSVGSLAQAAPGR
;
A
#
# COMPACT_ATOMS: atom_id res chain seq x y z
N MET A 1 8.92 18.37 4.54
CA MET A 1 8.32 17.92 3.26
C MET A 1 8.24 16.39 3.32
N ARG A 2 7.15 15.78 2.84
CA ARG A 2 6.98 14.31 2.80
C ARG A 2 6.97 13.84 1.35
N LEU A 3 7.68 12.76 1.05
CA LEU A 3 7.78 12.19 -0.28
C LEU A 3 6.94 10.92 -0.35
N GLY A 4 6.00 10.90 -1.28
CA GLY A 4 5.12 9.77 -1.53
C GLY A 4 5.51 9.02 -2.80
N MET A 5 5.32 7.70 -2.82
CA MET A 5 5.43 6.88 -4.02
C MET A 5 4.14 6.08 -4.26
N THR A 6 3.74 5.95 -5.52
CA THR A 6 2.63 5.10 -5.93
C THR A 6 3.13 3.67 -6.20
N ILE A 7 2.42 2.69 -5.66
CA ILE A 7 2.67 1.24 -5.77
C ILE A 7 1.39 0.53 -6.24
N PRO A 8 1.46 -0.71 -6.76
CA PRO A 8 2.67 -1.51 -7.03
C PRO A 8 3.44 -1.00 -8.26
N PHE A 9 4.65 -1.54 -8.45
CA PHE A 9 5.43 -1.30 -9.66
C PHE A 9 4.96 -2.20 -10.81
N ASP A 10 4.84 -1.64 -12.00
CA ASP A 10 4.39 -2.38 -13.18
C ASP A 10 5.36 -3.48 -13.60
N ASN A 11 4.84 -4.52 -14.26
CA ASN A 11 5.60 -5.61 -14.90
C ASN A 11 6.51 -6.41 -13.95
N VAL A 12 6.26 -6.36 -12.64
CA VAL A 12 6.97 -7.17 -11.63
C VAL A 12 5.94 -7.83 -10.72
N PRO A 13 5.96 -9.16 -10.54
CA PRO A 13 5.04 -9.83 -9.62
C PRO A 13 5.10 -9.22 -8.22
N LEU A 14 3.95 -9.07 -7.54
CA LEU A 14 3.88 -8.38 -6.25
C LEU A 14 4.92 -8.88 -5.24
N GLY A 15 5.05 -10.21 -5.11
CA GLY A 15 5.98 -10.85 -4.16
C GLY A 15 7.48 -10.62 -4.45
N GLU A 16 7.82 -10.13 -5.64
CA GLU A 16 9.21 -9.87 -6.09
C GLU A 16 9.59 -8.38 -6.00
N GLN A 17 8.71 -7.52 -5.47
CA GLN A 17 8.94 -6.08 -5.44
C GLN A 17 9.74 -5.60 -4.22
N ARG A 18 10.01 -6.47 -3.23
CA ARG A 18 10.59 -6.10 -1.92
C ARG A 18 11.77 -5.14 -2.01
N ASP A 19 12.75 -5.42 -2.87
CA ASP A 19 13.99 -4.63 -2.93
C ASP A 19 13.72 -3.17 -3.32
N ARG A 20 12.75 -2.92 -4.22
CA ARG A 20 12.35 -1.55 -4.59
C ARG A 20 11.71 -0.78 -3.44
N PHE A 21 11.00 -1.46 -2.54
CA PHE A 21 10.44 -0.80 -1.35
C PHE A 21 11.55 -0.36 -0.40
N LEU A 22 12.58 -1.19 -0.21
CA LEU A 22 13.74 -0.85 0.60
C LEU A 22 14.54 0.30 -0.02
N GLU A 23 14.72 0.30 -1.34
CA GLU A 23 15.36 1.42 -2.06
C GLU A 23 14.61 2.75 -1.85
N LEU A 24 13.28 2.73 -1.84
CA LEU A 24 12.49 3.94 -1.54
C LEU A 24 12.68 4.42 -0.11
N GLU A 25 12.66 3.50 0.85
CA GLU A 25 12.88 3.81 2.27
C GLU A 25 14.27 4.43 2.47
N ASP A 26 15.31 3.84 1.88
CA ASP A 26 16.69 4.35 1.90
C ASP A 26 16.84 5.71 1.19
N ALA A 27 16.06 5.95 0.13
CA ALA A 27 16.00 7.22 -0.57
C ALA A 27 15.22 8.31 0.20
N GLY A 28 14.64 7.99 1.35
CA GLY A 28 13.94 8.93 2.22
C GLY A 28 12.47 9.17 1.86
N TYR A 29 11.85 8.28 1.09
CA TYR A 29 10.40 8.28 0.94
C TYR A 29 9.72 7.91 2.25
N THR A 30 8.56 8.50 2.51
CA THR A 30 7.86 8.35 3.80
C THR A 30 6.45 7.79 3.67
N ASP A 31 5.85 7.87 2.49
CA ASP A 31 4.45 7.54 2.26
C ASP A 31 4.31 6.65 1.01
N LEU A 32 3.53 5.58 1.11
CA LEU A 32 3.23 4.66 0.02
C LEU A 32 1.74 4.67 -0.28
N TRP A 33 1.40 4.84 -1.56
CA TRP A 33 0.03 5.01 -2.03
C TRP A 33 -0.33 3.93 -3.04
N SER A 34 -1.45 3.24 -2.83
CA SER A 34 -1.96 2.21 -3.74
C SER A 34 -3.36 2.54 -4.23
N ALA A 35 -3.75 2.05 -5.41
CA ALA A 35 -5.05 2.32 -6.01
C ALA A 35 -5.66 1.07 -6.64
N GLU A 36 -6.99 0.94 -6.55
CA GLU A 36 -7.73 -0.15 -7.21
C GLU A 36 -8.04 0.24 -8.67
N ALA A 37 -6.96 0.53 -9.39
CA ALA A 37 -6.93 0.86 -10.82
C ALA A 37 -5.57 0.52 -11.46
N MET A 38 -4.66 -0.12 -10.69
CA MET A 38 -3.26 -0.38 -11.08
C MET A 38 -2.99 -1.88 -11.29
N GLY A 39 -3.99 -2.63 -11.74
CA GLY A 39 -3.91 -4.07 -11.98
C GLY A 39 -4.10 -4.95 -10.74
N ALA A 40 -3.50 -4.59 -9.60
CA ALA A 40 -3.77 -5.21 -8.31
C ALA A 40 -4.92 -4.52 -7.56
N ASP A 41 -5.49 -5.20 -6.55
CA ASP A 41 -6.35 -4.52 -5.59
C ASP A 41 -5.55 -3.51 -4.76
N ALA A 42 -6.20 -2.48 -4.20
CA ALA A 42 -5.47 -1.42 -3.49
C ALA A 42 -4.78 -1.89 -2.19
N PHE A 43 -5.25 -2.96 -1.54
CA PHE A 43 -4.83 -3.32 -0.18
C PHE A 43 -3.70 -4.35 -0.16
N THR A 44 -3.68 -5.30 -1.08
CA THR A 44 -2.61 -6.33 -1.11
C THR A 44 -1.20 -5.73 -1.23
N PRO A 45 -0.92 -4.75 -2.11
CA PRO A 45 0.39 -4.08 -2.16
C PRO A 45 0.75 -3.38 -0.85
N LEU A 46 -0.23 -2.76 -0.18
CA LEU A 46 -0.02 -2.10 1.12
C LEU A 46 0.24 -3.12 2.24
N ALA A 47 -0.39 -4.29 2.19
CA ALA A 47 -0.13 -5.37 3.14
C ALA A 47 1.32 -5.87 3.01
N LEU A 48 1.83 -6.03 1.79
CA LEU A 48 3.25 -6.39 1.56
C LEU A 48 4.19 -5.27 2.04
N ALA A 49 3.88 -4.02 1.68
CA ALA A 49 4.61 -2.84 2.14
C ALA A 49 4.68 -2.74 3.67
N SER A 50 3.61 -3.11 4.37
CA SER A 50 3.55 -3.07 5.83
C SER A 50 4.62 -3.94 6.49
N VAL A 51 4.99 -5.04 5.83
CA VAL A 51 5.97 -6.03 6.29
C VAL A 51 7.38 -5.65 5.85
N TRP A 52 7.54 -5.17 4.61
CA TRP A 52 8.86 -4.89 4.05
C TRP A 52 9.45 -3.56 4.51
N THR A 53 8.61 -2.55 4.70
CA THR A 53 9.00 -1.20 5.12
C THR A 53 8.15 -0.78 6.32
N PRO A 54 8.46 -1.29 7.53
CA PRO A 54 7.65 -1.05 8.72
C PRO A 54 7.70 0.40 9.21
N SER A 55 8.59 1.25 8.67
CA SER A 55 8.67 2.67 9.03
C SER A 55 7.79 3.58 8.15
N MET A 56 7.46 3.14 6.93
CA MET A 56 6.70 3.94 5.96
C MET A 56 5.19 3.94 6.24
N ARG A 57 4.53 5.06 5.89
CA ARG A 57 3.08 5.26 6.04
C ARG A 57 2.33 4.69 4.85
N LEU A 58 1.11 4.22 5.06
CA LEU A 58 0.34 3.49 4.07
C LEU A 58 -0.96 4.24 3.73
N GLY A 59 -1.29 4.32 2.45
CA GLY A 59 -2.49 5.03 2.01
C GLY A 59 -3.08 4.49 0.72
N THR A 60 -4.37 4.76 0.51
CA THR A 60 -5.04 4.49 -0.76
C THR A 60 -5.30 5.78 -1.52
N ALA A 61 -5.19 5.74 -2.85
CA ALA A 61 -5.41 6.87 -3.75
C ALA A 61 -5.80 6.39 -5.17
N ILE A 62 -6.93 5.72 -5.37
CA ILE A 62 -8.14 5.63 -4.53
C ILE A 62 -8.72 4.20 -4.50
N VAL A 63 -9.70 3.97 -3.61
CA VAL A 63 -10.55 2.76 -3.62
C VAL A 63 -11.99 3.11 -4.03
N PRO A 64 -12.62 2.38 -4.97
CA PRO A 64 -13.98 2.69 -5.42
C PRO A 64 -15.04 2.25 -4.41
N ALA A 65 -15.94 3.16 -4.07
CA ALA A 65 -17.11 2.85 -3.23
C ALA A 65 -18.11 1.89 -3.91
N PHE A 66 -18.10 1.81 -5.24
CA PHE A 66 -19.02 0.97 -6.01
C PHE A 66 -18.59 -0.50 -6.06
N THR A 67 -17.29 -0.80 -6.03
CA THR A 67 -16.75 -2.17 -6.00
C THR A 67 -16.55 -2.68 -4.59
N ARG A 68 -16.39 -1.78 -3.61
CA ARG A 68 -16.29 -2.11 -2.18
C ARG A 68 -17.45 -1.53 -1.41
N GLY A 69 -18.46 -2.35 -1.16
CA GLY A 69 -19.55 -1.99 -0.25
C GLY A 69 -19.02 -1.59 1.14
N PRO A 70 -19.75 -0.76 1.91
CA PRO A 70 -19.23 -0.16 3.15
C PRO A 70 -18.65 -1.17 4.16
N ALA A 71 -19.30 -2.33 4.32
CA ALA A 71 -18.84 -3.37 5.23
C ALA A 71 -17.51 -4.01 4.78
N LEU A 72 -17.31 -4.22 3.48
CA LEU A 72 -16.07 -4.78 2.95
C LEU A 72 -14.92 -3.75 3.02
N LEU A 73 -15.22 -2.49 2.72
CA LEU A 73 -14.26 -1.40 2.87
C LEU A 73 -13.79 -1.28 4.33
N ALA A 74 -14.72 -1.26 5.28
CA ALA A 74 -14.41 -1.19 6.71
C ALA A 74 -13.57 -2.38 7.19
N GLN A 75 -13.89 -3.61 6.75
CA GLN A 75 -13.10 -4.79 7.06
C GLN A 75 -11.69 -4.72 6.48
N SER A 76 -11.56 -4.32 5.21
CA SER A 76 -10.25 -4.21 4.54
C SER A 76 -9.33 -3.21 5.23
N VAL A 77 -9.86 -2.03 5.56
CA VAL A 77 -9.13 -0.99 6.31
C VAL A 77 -8.81 -1.47 7.72
N GLY A 78 -9.75 -2.11 8.40
CA GLY A 78 -9.55 -2.65 9.74
C GLY A 78 -8.43 -3.68 9.79
N SER A 79 -8.40 -4.62 8.84
CA SER A 79 -7.32 -5.60 8.72
C SER A 79 -5.97 -4.95 8.42
N LEU A 80 -5.91 -3.96 7.52
CA LEU A 80 -4.67 -3.25 7.23
C LEU A 80 -4.16 -2.46 8.46
N ALA A 81 -5.06 -1.79 9.19
CA ALA A 81 -4.72 -1.07 10.41
C ALA A 81 -4.22 -2.01 11.53
N GLN A 82 -4.72 -3.24 11.59
CA GLN A 82 -4.20 -4.28 12.48
C GLN A 82 -2.81 -4.77 12.05
N ALA A 83 -2.58 -4.95 10.74
CA ALA A 83 -1.28 -5.35 10.20
C ALA A 83 -0.21 -4.26 10.31
N ALA A 84 -0.61 -2.98 10.22
CA ALA A 84 0.26 -1.81 10.27
C ALA A 84 -0.23 -0.76 11.30
N PRO A 85 -0.13 -1.02 12.61
CA PRO A 85 -0.65 -0.10 13.62
C PRO A 85 -0.02 1.29 13.55
N GLY A 86 -0.85 2.32 13.47
CA GLY A 86 -0.43 3.73 13.51
C GLY A 86 0.16 4.28 12.21
N ARG A 87 0.05 3.55 11.10
CA ARG A 87 0.64 3.90 9.81
C ARG A 87 -0.38 3.98 8.68
#